data_AF-A0A6A9UU98-F1
#
_entry.id   AF-A0A6A9UU98-F1
#
_cell.length_a   1.000
_cell.length_b   1.000
_cell.length_c   1.000
_cell.angle_alpha   90.00
_cell.angle_beta   90.00
_cell.angle_gamma   90.00
#
_symmetry.space_group_name_H-M   'P 1'
#
loop_
_entity.id
_entity.type
_entity.pdbx_description
1 polymer ?
#
loop_
_entity_poly.entity_id
_entity_poly.type
_entity_poly.pdbx_seq_one_letter_code
_entity_poly.pdbx_strand_id
1 'polypeptide(L)'
;MGLFSRWFGRDQDSGEDLPITLDVEARRQQLLQLETSLDALANAMREHPQLASNPGWQARTAEYGRLAGEAMMLRKGQPDRESLLDLAFEVRPVFKEVPPGLEGLVGLQDAAMRAAESLVTVLPGER
;
A
#
# COMPACT_ATOMS: atom_id res chain seq x y z
N MET A 1 -12.18 11.11 11.90
CA MET A 1 -12.61 9.69 11.80
C MET A 1 -11.36 8.83 11.65
N GLY A 2 -10.88 8.25 12.76
CA GLY A 2 -9.63 7.50 12.81
C GLY A 2 -9.83 6.04 12.46
N LEU A 3 -9.47 5.65 11.24
CA LEU A 3 -9.40 4.24 10.82
C LEU A 3 -8.12 3.56 11.35
N PHE A 4 -7.02 4.31 11.49
CA PHE A 4 -5.74 3.80 12.00
C PHE A 4 -5.67 3.67 13.53
N SER A 5 -6.52 4.38 14.29
CA SER A 5 -6.46 4.39 15.75
C SER A 5 -6.98 3.11 16.42
N ARG A 6 -7.65 2.24 15.66
CA ARG A 6 -8.24 0.99 16.17
C ARG A 6 -7.36 -0.25 15.98
N TRP A 7 -6.30 -0.18 15.18
CA TRP A 7 -5.43 -1.32 14.90
C TRP A 7 -4.28 -1.51 15.91
N PHE A 8 -4.07 -0.57 16.83
CA PHE A 8 -3.01 -0.63 17.85
C PHE A 8 -3.46 -1.17 19.22
N GLY A 9 -4.66 -1.73 19.32
CA GLY A 9 -5.23 -2.12 20.60
C GLY A 9 -5.83 -3.51 20.58
N ARG A 10 -5.06 -4.47 21.14
CA ARG A 10 -5.50 -5.77 21.70
C ARG A 10 -5.45 -6.95 20.72
N ASP A 11 -4.26 -7.52 20.55
CA ASP A 11 -3.99 -8.78 21.25
C ASP A 11 -2.51 -8.86 21.65
N GLN A 12 -2.34 -9.02 22.95
CA GLN A 12 -1.08 -9.23 23.63
C GLN A 12 -1.02 -10.74 23.82
N ASP A 13 -0.50 -11.47 22.85
CA ASP A 13 -0.08 -12.85 23.08
C ASP A 13 1.38 -13.01 22.68
N SER A 14 2.17 -13.24 23.72
CA SER A 14 3.62 -13.38 23.67
C SER A 14 3.94 -14.82 23.27
N GLY A 15 3.64 -15.16 22.02
CA GLY A 15 4.13 -16.39 21.39
C GLY A 15 5.38 -16.05 20.58
N GLU A 16 6.45 -16.83 20.75
CA GLU A 16 7.62 -16.80 19.87
C GLU A 16 7.16 -16.73 18.40
N ASP A 17 7.77 -15.84 17.59
CA ASP A 17 7.55 -15.70 16.15
C ASP A 17 7.88 -17.06 15.48
N LEU A 18 6.91 -17.97 15.47
CA LEU A 18 6.98 -19.17 14.67
C LEU A 18 7.05 -18.72 13.21
N PRO A 19 7.97 -19.27 12.40
CA PRO A 19 8.15 -18.84 11.02
C PRO A 19 6.85 -19.08 10.24
N ILE A 20 6.13 -18.00 9.95
CA ILE A 20 4.89 -18.06 9.20
C ILE A 20 5.21 -18.54 7.79
N THR A 21 4.61 -19.66 7.39
CA THR A 21 4.66 -20.12 6.00
C THR A 21 3.69 -19.29 5.17
N LEU A 22 4.22 -18.44 4.30
CA LEU A 22 3.40 -17.59 3.42
C LEU A 22 2.74 -18.38 2.30
N ASP A 23 1.49 -18.03 1.98
CA ASP A 23 0.86 -18.41 0.71
C ASP A 23 1.40 -17.52 -0.40
N VAL A 24 2.52 -17.92 -1.00
CA VAL A 24 3.25 -17.12 -1.99
C VAL A 24 2.39 -16.73 -3.18
N GLU A 25 1.51 -17.62 -3.65
CA GLU A 25 0.65 -17.33 -4.80
C GLU A 25 -0.43 -16.31 -4.44
N ALA A 26 -1.05 -16.43 -3.26
CA ALA A 26 -1.98 -15.41 -2.76
C ALA A 26 -1.28 -14.05 -2.57
N ARG A 27 -0.06 -14.05 -2.00
CA ARG A 27 0.74 -12.83 -1.83
C ARG A 27 1.12 -12.18 -3.16
N ARG A 28 1.43 -12.97 -4.20
CA ARG A 28 1.68 -12.45 -5.55
C ARG A 28 0.46 -11.73 -6.14
N GLN A 29 -0.75 -12.24 -5.91
CA GLN A 29 -1.98 -11.57 -6.35
C GLN A 29 -2.23 -10.27 -5.58
N GLN A 30 -1.99 -10.25 -4.28
CA GLN A 30 -2.10 -9.02 -3.48
C GLN A 30 -1.07 -7.97 -3.91
N LEU A 31 0.18 -8.37 -4.17
CA LEU A 31 1.21 -7.48 -4.70
C LEU A 31 0.86 -6.93 -6.09
N LEU A 32 0.25 -7.73 -6.96
CA LEU A 32 -0.25 -7.25 -8.26
C LEU A 32 -1.36 -6.21 -8.08
N GLN A 33 -2.26 -6.44 -7.13
CA GLN A 33 -3.32 -5.48 -6.80
C GLN A 33 -2.74 -4.17 -6.27
N LEU A 34 -1.72 -4.24 -5.41
CA LEU A 34 -1.03 -3.05 -4.89
C LEU A 34 -0.31 -2.28 -6.01
N GLU A 35 0.49 -2.98 -6.83
CA GLU A 35 1.18 -2.44 -8.01
C GLU A 35 0.20 -1.67 -8.91
N THR A 36 -0.89 -2.33 -9.32
CA THR A 36 -1.91 -1.74 -10.21
C THR A 36 -2.58 -0.51 -9.58
N SER A 37 -2.85 -0.55 -8.28
CA SER A 37 -3.52 0.55 -7.57
C SER A 37 -2.61 1.76 -7.39
N LEU A 38 -1.33 1.53 -7.09
CA LEU A 38 -0.32 2.59 -6.96
C LEU A 38 -0.01 3.23 -8.32
N ASP A 39 0.09 2.44 -9.38
CA ASP A 39 0.28 2.96 -10.74
C ASP A 39 -0.91 3.81 -11.19
N ALA A 40 -2.14 3.32 -10.97
CA ALA A 40 -3.34 4.08 -11.29
C ALA A 40 -3.39 5.42 -10.53
N LEU A 41 -3.08 5.40 -9.23
CA LEU A 41 -3.02 6.62 -8.42
C LEU A 41 -1.93 7.57 -8.92
N ALA A 42 -0.72 7.09 -9.15
CA ALA A 42 0.40 7.90 -9.62
C ALA A 42 0.12 8.50 -11.01
N ASN A 43 -0.50 7.74 -11.92
CA ASN A 43 -0.92 8.23 -13.24
C ASN A 43 -1.92 9.38 -13.12
N ALA A 44 -2.99 9.18 -12.34
CA ALA A 44 -4.00 10.22 -12.11
C ALA A 44 -3.40 11.46 -11.43
N MET A 45 -2.43 11.28 -10.53
CA MET A 45 -1.70 12.41 -9.92
C MET A 45 -0.87 13.18 -10.95
N ARG A 46 -0.16 12.50 -11.87
CA ARG A 46 0.61 13.16 -12.94
C ARG A 46 -0.27 13.96 -13.90
N GLU A 47 -1.47 13.48 -14.14
CA GLU A 47 -2.43 14.13 -15.04
C GLU A 47 -3.09 15.38 -14.44
N HIS A 48 -2.87 15.69 -13.15
CA HIS A 48 -3.44 16.88 -12.51
C HIS A 48 -2.69 18.15 -12.92
N PRO A 49 -3.25 18.99 -13.82
CA PRO A 49 -2.48 20.03 -14.50
C PRO A 49 -2.08 21.19 -13.58
N GLN A 50 -2.85 21.42 -12.51
CA GLN A 50 -2.62 22.53 -11.59
C GLN A 50 -1.51 22.22 -10.58
N LEU A 51 -1.26 20.94 -10.30
CA LEU A 51 -0.27 20.49 -9.33
C LEU A 51 0.98 19.91 -10.00
N ALA A 52 0.99 19.78 -11.33
CA ALA A 52 2.10 19.22 -12.09
C ALA A 52 3.45 19.94 -11.85
N SER A 53 3.44 21.23 -11.50
CA SER A 53 4.64 22.01 -11.17
C SER A 53 4.96 22.08 -9.66
N ASN A 54 4.13 21.50 -8.79
CA ASN A 54 4.34 21.51 -7.35
C ASN A 54 5.39 20.45 -6.97
N PRO A 55 6.53 20.81 -6.35
CA PRO A 55 7.60 19.85 -6.05
C PRO A 55 7.18 18.77 -5.04
N GLY A 56 6.33 19.11 -4.07
CA GLY A 56 5.82 18.14 -3.11
C GLY A 56 4.88 17.13 -3.76
N TRP A 57 4.06 17.58 -4.71
CA TRP A 57 3.21 16.72 -5.53
C TRP A 57 4.03 15.79 -6.41
N GLN A 58 5.06 16.31 -7.08
CA GLN A 58 5.97 15.52 -7.92
C GLN A 58 6.70 14.46 -7.09
N ALA A 59 7.25 14.84 -5.93
CA ALA A 59 7.93 13.91 -5.03
C ALA A 59 7.00 12.79 -4.57
N ARG A 60 5.77 13.15 -4.18
CA ARG A 60 4.77 12.17 -3.75
C ARG A 60 4.32 11.24 -4.87
N THR A 61 4.17 11.78 -6.07
CA THR A 61 3.81 11.00 -7.26
C THR A 61 4.93 10.01 -7.64
N ALA A 62 6.19 10.45 -7.56
CA ALA A 62 7.36 9.60 -7.80
C ALA A 62 7.49 8.49 -6.74
N GLU A 63 7.18 8.79 -5.48
CA GLU A 63 7.15 7.81 -4.39
C GLU A 63 6.17 6.66 -4.69
N TYR A 64 4.94 6.95 -5.12
CA TYR A 64 3.99 5.89 -5.49
C TYR A 64 4.47 5.07 -6.69
N GLY A 65 5.11 5.70 -7.68
CA GLY A 65 5.73 4.98 -8.80
C GLY A 65 6.87 4.04 -8.36
N ARG A 66 7.70 4.48 -7.40
CA ARG A 66 8.74 3.61 -6.81
C ARG A 66 8.10 2.42 -6.07
N LEU A 67 7.11 2.68 -5.23
CA LEU A 67 6.42 1.63 -4.47
C LEU A 67 5.71 0.61 -5.39
N ALA A 68 5.14 1.06 -6.51
CA ALA A 68 4.60 0.16 -7.53
C ALA A 68 5.70 -0.74 -8.13
N GLY A 69 6.86 -0.16 -8.43
CA GLY A 69 8.05 -0.90 -8.89
C GLY A 69 8.55 -1.92 -7.87
N GLU A 70 8.54 -1.59 -6.58
CA GLU A 70 8.92 -2.51 -5.50
C GLU A 70 7.91 -3.64 -5.34
N ALA A 71 6.60 -3.35 -5.39
CA ALA A 71 5.55 -4.36 -5.42
C ALA A 71 5.73 -5.34 -6.59
N MET A 72 6.05 -4.83 -7.78
CA MET A 72 6.36 -5.63 -8.97
C MET A 72 7.60 -6.52 -8.73
N MET A 73 8.66 -5.99 -8.15
CA MET A 73 9.90 -6.72 -7.89
C MET A 73 9.67 -7.85 -6.87
N LEU A 74 8.99 -7.59 -5.77
CA LEU A 74 8.63 -8.60 -4.78
C LEU A 74 7.74 -9.69 -5.39
N ARG A 75 6.76 -9.30 -6.22
CA ARG A 75 5.84 -10.24 -6.89
C ARG A 75 6.58 -11.20 -7.80
N LYS A 76 7.56 -10.70 -8.57
CA LYS A 76 8.38 -11.51 -9.49
C LYS A 76 9.41 -12.37 -8.75
N GLY A 77 9.78 -11.99 -7.53
CA GLY A 77 10.72 -12.71 -6.68
C GLY A 77 10.06 -13.73 -5.75
N GLN A 78 10.69 -13.88 -4.59
CA GLN A 78 10.24 -14.69 -3.47
C GLN A 78 9.90 -13.74 -2.31
N PRO A 79 8.62 -13.32 -2.17
CA PRO A 79 8.23 -12.45 -1.07
C PRO A 79 8.38 -13.18 0.27
N ASP A 80 8.86 -12.45 1.26
CA ASP A 80 8.88 -12.86 2.66
C ASP A 80 8.04 -11.90 3.51
N ARG A 81 7.81 -12.26 4.77
CA ARG A 81 6.88 -11.49 5.61
C ARG A 81 7.41 -10.09 5.90
N GLU A 82 8.72 -9.96 6.11
CA GLU A 82 9.37 -8.68 6.42
C GLU A 82 9.22 -7.71 5.25
N SER A 83 9.57 -8.13 4.03
CA SER A 83 9.43 -7.32 2.82
C SER A 83 7.99 -6.91 2.50
N LEU A 84 7.01 -7.76 2.78
CA LEU A 84 5.58 -7.42 2.63
C LEU A 84 5.16 -6.34 3.63
N LEU A 85 5.60 -6.45 4.88
CA LEU A 85 5.28 -5.48 5.92
C LEU A 85 5.97 -4.14 5.67
N ASP A 86 7.26 -4.15 5.31
CA ASP A 86 8.00 -2.94 4.97
C ASP A 86 7.32 -2.17 3.85
N LEU A 87 7.00 -2.85 2.74
CA LEU A 87 6.29 -2.24 1.61
C LEU A 87 4.92 -1.69 2.04
N ALA A 88 4.13 -2.46 2.78
CA ALA A 88 2.81 -2.03 3.24
C ALA A 88 2.89 -0.78 4.14
N PHE A 89 3.89 -0.72 5.01
CA PHE A 89 4.10 0.39 5.91
C PHE A 89 4.70 1.63 5.24
N GLU A 90 5.28 1.53 4.05
CA GLU A 90 5.67 2.70 3.28
C GLU A 90 4.49 3.37 2.56
N VAL A 91 3.42 2.63 2.26
CA VAL A 91 2.22 3.20 1.62
C VAL A 91 1.51 4.14 2.60
N ARG A 92 1.33 5.39 2.16
CA ARG A 92 0.74 6.47 2.95
C ARG A 92 -0.34 7.17 2.12
N PRO A 93 -1.40 7.72 2.76
CA PRO A 93 -2.44 8.44 2.03
C PRO A 93 -1.87 9.71 1.38
N VAL A 94 -2.38 10.10 0.22
CA VAL A 94 -2.07 11.37 -0.45
C VAL A 94 -2.52 12.53 0.44
N PHE A 95 -3.73 12.41 0.99
CA PHE A 95 -4.35 13.40 1.86
C PHE A 95 -5.12 12.74 3.01
N LYS A 96 -5.16 13.43 4.16
CA LYS A 96 -5.98 13.02 5.33
C LYS A 96 -7.41 13.55 5.23
N GLU A 97 -7.56 14.74 4.68
CA GLU A 97 -8.83 15.40 4.36
C GLU A 97 -8.79 15.76 2.88
N VAL A 98 -9.87 15.50 2.14
CA VAL A 98 -9.90 15.66 0.68
C VAL A 98 -9.84 17.16 0.33
N PRO A 99 -8.78 17.64 -0.33
CA PRO A 99 -8.73 19.03 -0.76
C PRO A 99 -9.69 19.26 -1.94
N PRO A 100 -10.29 20.46 -2.08
CA PRO A 100 -11.15 20.78 -3.20
C PRO A 100 -10.44 20.54 -4.55
N GLY A 101 -11.11 19.88 -5.48
CA GLY A 101 -10.58 19.56 -6.81
C GLY A 101 -9.69 18.32 -6.88
N LEU A 102 -9.58 17.55 -5.79
CA LEU A 102 -8.89 16.26 -5.72
C LEU A 102 -9.83 15.08 -5.40
N GLU A 103 -11.14 15.30 -5.45
CA GLU A 103 -12.16 14.28 -5.16
C GLU A 103 -12.03 13.04 -6.06
N GLY A 104 -11.58 13.25 -7.31
CA GLY A 104 -11.33 12.17 -8.27
C GLY A 104 -10.23 11.18 -7.85
N LEU A 105 -9.37 11.55 -6.90
CA LEU A 105 -8.29 10.68 -6.41
C LEU A 105 -8.70 9.83 -5.20
N VAL A 106 -9.83 10.11 -4.56
CA VAL A 106 -10.25 9.43 -3.32
C VAL A 106 -10.37 7.92 -3.55
N GLY A 107 -11.07 7.50 -4.60
CA GLY A 107 -11.23 6.08 -4.91
C GLY A 107 -9.91 5.35 -5.21
N LEU A 108 -8.97 6.05 -5.87
CA LEU A 108 -7.66 5.50 -6.19
C LEU A 108 -6.78 5.39 -4.94
N GLN A 109 -6.81 6.40 -4.07
CA GLN A 109 -6.15 6.35 -2.76
C GLN A 109 -6.72 5.18 -1.94
N ASP A 110 -8.04 5.07 -1.83
CA ASP A 110 -8.68 4.03 -1.03
C ASP A 110 -8.40 2.62 -1.57
N ALA A 111 -8.22 2.47 -2.88
CA ALA A 111 -7.80 1.22 -3.49
C ALA A 111 -6.35 0.87 -3.10
N ALA A 112 -5.42 1.82 -3.23
CA ALA A 112 -4.02 1.62 -2.85
C ALA A 112 -3.84 1.32 -1.36
N MET A 113 -4.55 2.06 -0.49
CA MET A 113 -4.50 1.84 0.96
C MET A 113 -5.07 0.48 1.36
N ARG A 114 -6.19 0.04 0.77
CA ARG A 114 -6.74 -1.31 1.02
C ARG A 114 -5.83 -2.42 0.51
N ALA A 115 -5.20 -2.23 -0.65
CA ALA A 115 -4.25 -3.19 -1.17
C ALA A 115 -3.03 -3.34 -0.24
N ALA A 116 -2.50 -2.24 0.28
CA ALA A 116 -1.41 -2.25 1.26
C ALA A 116 -1.83 -2.93 2.58
N GLU A 117 -3.01 -2.61 3.13
CA GLU A 117 -3.54 -3.24 4.34
C GLU A 117 -3.70 -4.76 4.19
N SER A 118 -4.03 -5.24 2.99
CA SER A 118 -4.15 -6.67 2.71
C SER A 118 -2.83 -7.45 2.86
N LEU A 119 -1.68 -6.79 2.70
CA LEU A 119 -0.36 -7.39 2.89
C LEU A 119 -0.01 -7.58 4.37
N VAL A 120 -0.59 -6.77 5.26
CA VAL A 120 -0.38 -6.86 6.72
C VAL A 120 -1.21 -7.98 7.35
N THR A 121 -2.38 -8.27 6.76
CA THR A 121 -3.32 -9.26 7.30
C THR A 121 -2.77 -10.68 7.10
N VAL A 122 -2.76 -11.50 8.15
CA VAL A 122 -2.42 -12.93 8.07
C VAL A 122 -3.53 -13.67 7.31
N LEU A 123 -3.16 -14.43 6.29
CA LEU A 123 -4.13 -15.19 5.49
C LEU A 123 -4.52 -16.49 6.21
N PRO A 124 -5.75 -17.02 6.02
CA PRO A 124 -6.19 -18.26 6.68
C PRO A 124 -5.31 -19.50 6.43
N GLY A 125 -4.51 -19.50 5.35
CA GLY A 125 -3.59 -20.58 4.99
C GLY A 125 -2.18 -20.44 5.57
N GLU A 126 -1.87 -19.32 6.21
CA GLU A 126 -0.55 -19.02 6.77
C GLU A 126 -0.48 -19.47 8.24
N ARG A 127 0.65 -20.10 8.63
CA ARG A 127 0.87 -20.69 9.96
C ARG A 127 2.31 -20.56 10.37
#